data_AF-A0A418HJT7-F1
#
_entry.id   AF-A0A418HJT7-F1
#
_cell.length_a   1.000
_cell.length_b   1.000
_cell.length_c   1.000
_cell.angle_alpha   90.00
_cell.angle_beta   90.00
_cell.angle_gamma   90.00
#
_symmetry.space_group_name_H-M   'P 1'
#
loop_
_entity.id
_entity.type
_entity.pdbx_description
1 polymer ?
#
loop_
_entity_poly.entity_id
_entity_poly.type
_entity_poly.pdbx_seq_one_letter_code
_entity_poly.pdbx_strand_id
1 'polypeptide(L)'
;MEYITEGADVFDYIYFADNKKIYFYDQSTFYQMSDMPLIYKYNSSEVQATTTTTDVKTYIQGYGQKKTKTETKNYNPIKPPDLKFNGKFFKEGTWRTQNVGDSYEKTFECKWGNETLTWTLKKLSRGGLLDVYLDGELINRYSCYSHTARSEQIVIARNLSKGSHTFKAVHRGADPNVKEYKTAPTMYVG
;
A
#
# COMPACT_ATOMS: atom_id res chain seq x y z
N MET A 1 7.13 41.20 4.00
CA MET A 1 7.43 41.10 5.45
C MET A 1 6.64 39.98 6.09
N GLU A 2 5.33 39.88 5.88
CA GLU A 2 4.47 38.81 6.42
C GLU A 2 5.03 37.39 6.21
N TYR A 3 5.36 36.99 4.97
CA TYR A 3 5.98 35.68 4.69
C TYR A 3 7.35 35.44 5.35
N ILE A 4 8.11 36.51 5.61
CA ILE A 4 9.42 36.43 6.27
C ILE A 4 9.20 36.22 7.78
N THR A 5 8.18 36.84 8.34
CA THR A 5 7.81 36.63 9.74
C THR A 5 7.21 35.25 9.96
N GLU A 6 6.25 34.83 9.11
CA GLU A 6 5.66 33.48 9.17
C GLU A 6 6.72 32.39 8.98
N GLY A 7 7.66 32.60 8.06
CA GLY A 7 8.75 31.65 7.85
C GLY A 7 9.65 31.54 9.08
N ALA A 8 9.90 32.63 9.80
CA ALA A 8 10.71 32.59 11.03
C ALA A 8 10.06 31.71 12.10
N ASP A 9 8.72 31.78 12.25
CA ASP A 9 7.99 30.94 13.20
C ASP A 9 8.01 29.45 12.83
N VAL A 10 7.98 29.14 11.53
CA VAL A 10 7.94 27.75 11.02
C VAL A 10 9.33 27.10 11.01
N PHE A 11 10.34 27.86 10.64
CA PHE A 11 11.70 27.35 10.38
C PHE A 11 12.73 27.78 11.42
N ASP A 12 12.34 28.59 12.42
CA ASP A 12 13.18 29.06 13.53
C ASP A 12 14.47 29.76 13.06
N TYR A 13 14.36 30.60 12.02
CA TYR A 13 15.46 31.44 11.56
C TYR A 13 15.41 32.84 12.14
N ILE A 14 16.58 33.46 12.23
CA ILE A 14 16.78 34.86 12.60
C ILE A 14 16.99 35.66 11.32
N TYR A 15 16.30 36.79 11.17
CA TYR A 15 16.46 37.66 10.01
C TYR A 15 16.79 39.09 10.40
N PHE A 16 17.65 39.74 9.60
CA PHE A 16 17.89 41.18 9.69
C PHE A 16 17.89 41.82 8.31
N ALA A 17 17.37 43.03 8.23
CA ALA A 17 17.35 43.83 7.02
C ALA A 17 18.52 44.81 7.03
N ASP A 18 19.32 44.76 5.97
CA ASP A 18 20.34 45.76 5.64
C ASP A 18 19.91 46.43 4.32
N ASN A 19 19.21 47.56 4.47
CA ASN A 19 18.59 48.30 3.37
C ASN A 19 17.65 47.40 2.53
N LYS A 20 18.06 47.03 1.31
CA LYS A 20 17.27 46.17 0.39
C LYS A 20 17.64 44.70 0.45
N LYS A 21 18.62 44.33 1.28
CA LYS A 21 19.07 42.95 1.44
C LYS A 21 18.62 42.42 2.79
N ILE A 22 17.99 41.26 2.78
CA ILE A 22 17.55 40.58 4.00
C ILE A 22 18.43 39.34 4.14
N TYR A 23 19.03 39.20 5.31
CA TYR A 23 19.85 38.05 5.66
C TYR A 23 19.08 37.13 6.59
N PHE A 24 19.33 35.83 6.45
CA PHE A 24 18.70 34.77 7.23
C PHE A 24 19.81 33.91 7.83
N TYR A 25 19.69 33.61 9.13
CA TYR A 25 20.63 32.79 9.88
C TYR A 25 19.86 31.76 10.69
N ASP A 26 20.44 30.60 10.88
CA ASP A 26 20.04 29.73 11.97
C ASP A 26 20.62 30.25 13.30
N GLN A 27 20.11 29.74 14.43
CA GLN A 27 20.59 30.16 15.75
C GLN A 27 22.08 29.92 15.97
N SER A 28 22.63 28.82 15.43
CA SER A 28 24.03 28.44 15.63
C SER A 28 25.02 29.31 14.87
N THR A 29 24.60 29.86 13.72
CA THR A 29 25.41 30.77 12.91
C THR A 29 25.26 32.23 13.35
N PHE A 30 24.14 32.59 13.96
CA PHE A 30 23.89 33.95 14.44
C PHE A 30 24.55 34.23 15.80
N TYR A 31 24.40 33.32 16.76
CA TYR A 31 24.90 33.53 18.12
C TYR A 31 26.34 33.06 18.29
N GLN A 32 27.09 33.79 19.12
CA GLN A 32 28.41 33.40 19.59
C GLN A 32 28.44 33.45 21.12
N MET A 33 29.03 32.42 21.73
CA MET A 33 29.13 32.34 23.18
C MET A 33 30.09 33.42 23.69
N SER A 34 29.69 34.14 24.72
CA SER A 34 30.55 35.11 25.41
C SER A 34 31.27 34.43 26.57
N ASP A 35 32.55 34.73 26.74
CA ASP A 35 33.37 34.24 27.86
C ASP A 35 33.11 35.01 29.17
N MET A 36 32.16 35.97 29.19
CA MET A 36 31.85 36.74 30.40
C MET A 36 30.93 35.93 31.34
N PRO A 37 31.41 35.49 32.52
CA PRO A 37 30.58 34.73 33.44
C PRO A 37 29.57 35.63 34.15
N LEU A 38 28.31 35.21 34.20
CA LEU A 38 27.27 35.83 35.01
C LEU A 38 27.13 35.09 36.34
N ILE A 39 27.75 35.61 37.41
CA ILE A 39 27.63 35.06 38.76
C ILE A 39 26.41 35.68 39.44
N TYR A 40 25.25 35.07 39.24
CA TYR A 40 23.99 35.56 39.79
C TYR A 40 23.69 34.93 41.17
N LYS A 41 23.51 35.78 42.18
CA LYS A 41 23.08 35.39 43.55
C LYS A 41 21.82 36.11 43.99
N TYR A 42 21.74 37.42 43.71
CA TYR A 42 20.60 38.29 44.00
C TYR A 42 20.61 39.47 43.01
N ASN A 43 19.46 40.14 42.87
CA ASN A 43 19.32 41.34 42.05
C ASN A 43 20.07 42.53 42.68
N SER A 44 20.73 43.33 41.84
CA SER A 44 21.32 44.61 42.23
C SER A 44 20.68 45.77 41.45
N SER A 45 21.11 47.00 41.74
CA SER A 45 20.76 48.17 40.92
C SER A 45 21.32 48.09 39.49
N GLU A 46 22.30 47.22 39.24
CA GLU A 46 22.99 47.08 37.95
C GLU A 46 22.49 45.89 37.14
N VAL A 47 22.07 44.80 37.80
CA VAL A 47 21.63 43.57 37.14
C VAL A 47 20.40 42.99 37.84
N GLN A 48 19.33 42.78 37.08
CA GLN A 48 18.12 42.10 37.52
C GLN A 48 17.84 40.90 36.63
N ALA A 49 17.57 39.74 37.23
CA ALA A 49 17.12 38.54 36.54
C ALA A 49 15.87 37.97 37.24
N THR A 50 14.97 37.39 36.45
CA THR A 50 13.76 36.72 36.92
C THR A 50 13.81 35.28 36.41
N THR A 51 13.64 34.32 37.31
CA THR A 51 13.61 32.89 36.96
C THR A 51 12.22 32.32 37.24
N THR A 52 11.64 31.67 36.24
CA THR A 52 10.33 31.03 36.32
C THR A 52 10.45 29.59 35.84
N THR A 53 9.93 28.63 36.61
CA THR A 53 9.99 27.20 36.27
C THR A 53 8.65 26.62 35.80
N THR A 54 7.60 27.43 35.70
CA THR A 54 6.25 26.98 35.32
C THR A 54 6.20 26.35 33.92
N ASP A 55 7.01 26.86 33.00
CA ASP A 55 7.00 26.46 31.59
C ASP A 55 8.14 25.51 31.21
N VAL A 56 8.90 25.02 32.19
CA VAL A 56 9.93 24.01 31.94
C VAL A 56 9.27 22.70 31.52
N LYS A 57 9.56 22.23 30.30
CA LYS A 57 9.10 20.94 29.76
C LYS A 57 10.29 20.00 29.58
N THR A 58 10.10 18.72 29.90
CA THR A 58 11.13 17.67 29.76
C THR A 58 10.81 16.67 28.66
N TYR A 59 9.63 16.79 28.04
CA TYR A 59 9.13 15.88 27.01
C TYR A 59 8.29 16.63 25.99
N ILE A 60 8.45 16.26 24.72
CA ILE A 60 7.67 16.79 23.60
C ILE A 60 7.32 15.65 22.63
N GLN A 61 6.17 15.75 21.99
CA GLN A 61 5.74 14.87 20.90
C GLN A 61 5.39 15.71 19.68
N GLY A 62 5.97 15.37 18.52
CA GLY A 62 5.58 15.92 17.23
C GLY A 62 4.60 15.01 16.52
N TYR A 63 3.51 15.57 16.00
CA TYR A 63 2.52 14.84 15.20
C TYR A 63 2.55 15.37 13.76
N GLY A 64 2.72 14.47 12.80
CA GLY A 64 2.57 14.78 11.37
C GLY A 64 1.11 14.69 10.90
N GLN A 65 0.90 14.87 9.60
CA GLN A 65 -0.42 14.67 9.00
C GLN A 65 -0.93 13.24 9.23
N LYS A 66 -2.21 13.12 9.56
CA LYS A 66 -2.88 11.82 9.68
C LYS A 66 -3.04 11.21 8.28
N LYS A 67 -2.60 9.96 8.10
CA LYS A 67 -2.81 9.21 6.85
C LYS A 67 -4.30 9.14 6.50
N THR A 68 -4.62 9.32 5.23
CA THR A 68 -5.98 9.25 4.69
C THR A 68 -6.48 7.81 4.57
N LYS A 69 -7.81 7.64 4.43
CA LYS A 69 -8.43 6.33 4.16
C LYS A 69 -7.96 5.72 2.84
N THR A 70 -7.59 6.55 1.86
CA THR A 70 -7.07 6.11 0.57
C THR A 70 -5.65 5.54 0.71
N GLU A 71 -4.82 6.15 1.55
CA GLU A 71 -3.46 5.66 1.85
C GLU A 71 -3.44 4.39 2.72
N THR A 72 -4.56 4.08 3.38
CA THR A 72 -4.72 2.88 4.22
C THR A 72 -5.54 1.78 3.54
N LYS A 73 -6.10 2.03 2.34
CA LYS A 73 -6.76 1.00 1.54
C LYS A 73 -5.71 0.09 0.91
N ASN A 74 -5.39 -0.98 1.63
CA ASN A 74 -4.46 -2.03 1.19
C ASN A 74 -5.14 -3.08 0.27
N TYR A 75 -6.29 -2.77 -0.31
CA TYR A 75 -7.06 -3.68 -1.15
C TYR A 75 -7.17 -3.13 -2.58
N ASN A 76 -6.52 -3.82 -3.52
CA ASN A 76 -6.51 -3.50 -4.95
C ASN A 76 -7.25 -4.61 -5.72
N PRO A 77 -8.59 -4.52 -5.88
CA PRO A 77 -9.34 -5.54 -6.58
C PRO A 77 -9.02 -5.51 -8.08
N ILE A 78 -8.74 -6.68 -8.65
CA ILE A 78 -8.62 -6.89 -10.09
C ILE A 78 -9.90 -7.58 -10.55
N LYS A 79 -10.63 -6.99 -11.50
CA LYS A 79 -11.91 -7.53 -11.97
C LYS A 79 -11.70 -8.35 -13.24
N PRO A 80 -12.62 -9.26 -13.60
CA PRO A 80 -12.52 -10.03 -14.84
C PRO A 80 -12.26 -9.22 -16.12
N PRO A 81 -12.85 -8.02 -16.32
CA PRO A 81 -12.52 -7.19 -17.50
C PRO A 81 -11.07 -6.71 -17.57
N ASP A 82 -10.36 -6.68 -16.44
CA ASP A 82 -8.95 -6.25 -16.36
C ASP A 82 -7.98 -7.40 -16.65
N LEU A 83 -8.48 -8.63 -16.79
CA LEU A 83 -7.71 -9.83 -17.08
C LEU A 83 -7.45 -9.96 -18.58
N LYS A 84 -6.29 -10.49 -18.92
CA LYS A 84 -5.98 -10.89 -20.29
C LYS A 84 -6.48 -12.31 -20.51
N PHE A 85 -7.41 -12.48 -21.43
CA PHE A 85 -7.92 -13.79 -21.83
C PHE A 85 -7.15 -14.33 -23.03
N ASN A 86 -6.62 -15.54 -22.90
CA ASN A 86 -5.93 -16.27 -23.95
C ASN A 86 -6.79 -17.48 -24.33
N GLY A 87 -7.58 -17.35 -25.40
CA GLY A 87 -8.54 -18.38 -25.82
C GLY A 87 -9.93 -17.82 -26.06
N LYS A 88 -10.94 -18.69 -26.13
CA LYS A 88 -12.32 -18.29 -26.40
C LYS A 88 -13.13 -18.28 -25.11
N PHE A 89 -13.32 -17.09 -24.56
CA PHE A 89 -14.17 -16.85 -23.40
C PHE A 89 -15.50 -16.22 -23.82
N PHE A 90 -16.56 -16.58 -23.12
CA PHE A 90 -17.88 -16.00 -23.30
C PHE A 90 -18.50 -15.65 -21.95
N LYS A 91 -19.44 -14.70 -21.95
CA LYS A 91 -20.06 -14.17 -20.74
C LYS A 91 -21.57 -14.37 -20.79
N GLU A 92 -22.05 -15.31 -20.00
CA GLU A 92 -23.47 -15.52 -19.70
C GLU A 92 -23.63 -15.50 -18.18
N GLY A 93 -23.64 -14.28 -17.63
CA GLY A 93 -23.54 -14.02 -16.19
C GLY A 93 -22.09 -14.06 -15.67
N THR A 94 -21.43 -15.22 -15.75
CA THR A 94 -20.02 -15.40 -15.34
C THR A 94 -19.16 -15.68 -16.57
N TRP A 95 -18.00 -15.03 -16.66
CA TRP A 95 -17.00 -15.31 -17.69
C TRP A 95 -16.53 -16.76 -17.59
N ARG A 96 -16.52 -17.45 -18.72
CA ARG A 96 -16.21 -18.89 -18.76
C ARG A 96 -15.68 -19.35 -20.10
N THR A 97 -15.04 -20.50 -20.09
CA THR A 97 -14.61 -21.25 -21.29
C THR A 97 -14.83 -22.74 -21.08
N GLN A 98 -15.07 -23.46 -22.18
CA GLN A 98 -15.14 -24.91 -22.25
C GLN A 98 -13.93 -25.53 -22.95
N ASN A 99 -13.10 -24.73 -23.63
CA ASN A 99 -11.94 -25.28 -24.34
C ASN A 99 -10.82 -25.56 -23.37
N VAL A 100 -10.27 -26.76 -23.43
CA VAL A 100 -9.10 -27.14 -22.63
C VAL A 100 -7.88 -26.36 -23.15
N GLY A 101 -7.08 -25.83 -22.23
CA GLY A 101 -5.90 -25.02 -22.55
C GLY A 101 -6.16 -23.51 -22.60
N ASP A 102 -7.41 -23.07 -22.74
CA ASP A 102 -7.75 -21.66 -22.60
C ASP A 102 -7.36 -21.17 -21.19
N SER A 103 -6.86 -19.94 -21.12
CA SER A 103 -6.32 -19.38 -19.88
C SER A 103 -6.66 -17.90 -19.72
N TYR A 104 -6.59 -17.42 -18.48
CA TYR A 104 -6.59 -16.00 -18.19
C TYR A 104 -5.41 -15.66 -17.29
N GLU A 105 -4.85 -14.47 -17.48
CA GLU A 105 -3.68 -14.01 -16.77
C GLU A 105 -3.75 -12.52 -16.44
N LYS A 106 -3.00 -12.13 -15.41
CA LYS A 106 -2.81 -10.75 -15.02
C LYS A 106 -1.43 -10.53 -14.46
N THR A 107 -0.76 -9.53 -14.99
CA THR A 107 0.45 -8.96 -14.41
C THR A 107 0.09 -7.79 -13.50
N PHE A 108 0.68 -7.74 -12.31
CA PHE A 108 0.47 -6.71 -11.30
C PHE A 108 1.78 -6.39 -10.57
N GLU A 109 1.87 -5.16 -10.05
CA GLU A 109 3.09 -4.65 -9.38
C GLU A 109 2.91 -4.67 -7.86
N CYS A 110 3.81 -5.37 -7.16
CA CYS A 110 3.98 -5.32 -5.71
C CYS A 110 4.94 -4.18 -5.34
N LYS A 111 4.47 -3.22 -4.54
CA LYS A 111 5.21 -1.99 -4.20
C LYS A 111 6.11 -2.17 -2.97
N TRP A 112 5.71 -3.00 -2.02
CA TRP A 112 6.25 -3.03 -0.67
C TRP A 112 7.01 -4.31 -0.33
N GLY A 113 6.76 -5.41 -1.03
CA GLY A 113 7.44 -6.68 -0.79
C GLY A 113 6.83 -7.50 0.36
N ASN A 114 5.58 -7.22 0.71
CA ASN A 114 4.83 -7.94 1.75
C ASN A 114 3.37 -8.19 1.36
N GLU A 115 3.06 -8.01 0.08
CA GLU A 115 1.71 -8.14 -0.44
C GLU A 115 1.22 -9.60 -0.42
N THR A 116 -0.11 -9.75 -0.34
CA THR A 116 -0.78 -11.05 -0.38
C THR A 116 -1.67 -11.10 -1.61
N LEU A 117 -1.50 -12.14 -2.44
CA LEU A 117 -2.38 -12.39 -3.57
C LEU A 117 -3.49 -13.34 -3.14
N THR A 118 -4.72 -12.84 -3.18
CA THR A 118 -5.94 -13.63 -2.97
C THR A 118 -6.69 -13.73 -4.28
N TRP A 119 -7.08 -14.94 -4.65
CA TRP A 119 -7.87 -15.25 -5.84
C TRP A 119 -9.23 -15.81 -5.43
N THR A 120 -10.26 -15.45 -6.18
CA THR A 120 -11.61 -15.98 -5.95
C THR A 120 -11.90 -17.07 -6.99
N LEU A 121 -12.02 -18.30 -6.53
CA LEU A 121 -12.42 -19.45 -7.33
C LEU A 121 -13.94 -19.53 -7.37
N LYS A 122 -14.52 -19.35 -8.57
CA LYS A 122 -15.95 -19.54 -8.80
C LYS A 122 -16.26 -21.02 -9.10
N LYS A 123 -17.23 -21.58 -8.39
CA LYS A 123 -17.59 -23.01 -8.46
C LYS A 123 -19.06 -23.22 -8.81
N LEU A 124 -19.33 -24.07 -9.79
CA LEU A 124 -20.68 -24.44 -10.24
C LEU A 124 -20.72 -25.89 -10.72
N SER A 125 -21.91 -26.39 -11.04
CA SER A 125 -22.16 -27.80 -11.38
C SER A 125 -21.49 -28.29 -12.67
N ARG A 126 -20.97 -27.37 -13.50
CA ARG A 126 -20.22 -27.71 -14.71
C ARG A 126 -18.72 -27.48 -14.57
N GLY A 127 -18.25 -27.18 -13.37
CA GLY A 127 -16.87 -26.79 -13.16
C GLY A 127 -15.88 -27.91 -13.47
N GLY A 128 -14.91 -27.61 -14.32
CA GLY A 128 -13.78 -28.48 -14.62
C GLY A 128 -12.61 -28.27 -13.66
N LEU A 129 -11.45 -28.83 -14.01
CA LEU A 129 -10.17 -28.54 -13.37
C LEU A 129 -9.51 -27.32 -14.00
N LEU A 130 -8.77 -26.58 -13.19
CA LEU A 130 -7.83 -25.57 -13.67
C LEU A 130 -6.52 -25.63 -12.89
N ASP A 131 -5.44 -25.31 -13.56
CA ASP A 131 -4.12 -25.13 -12.96
C ASP A 131 -3.87 -23.64 -12.73
N VAL A 132 -3.41 -23.30 -11.53
CA VAL A 132 -3.00 -21.94 -11.17
C VAL A 132 -1.50 -21.85 -11.13
N TYR A 133 -0.98 -20.81 -11.77
CA TYR A 133 0.42 -20.47 -11.83
C TYR A 133 0.65 -19.07 -11.25
N LEU A 134 1.81 -18.90 -10.63
CA LEU A 134 2.35 -17.60 -10.25
C LEU A 134 3.77 -17.54 -10.80
N ASP A 135 4.07 -16.50 -11.57
CA ASP A 135 5.39 -16.28 -12.20
C ASP A 135 5.87 -17.47 -13.06
N GLY A 136 4.93 -18.21 -13.62
CA GLY A 136 5.18 -19.39 -14.44
C GLY A 136 5.31 -20.70 -13.66
N GLU A 137 5.40 -20.65 -12.33
CA GLU A 137 5.46 -21.83 -11.48
C GLU A 137 4.06 -22.33 -11.13
N LEU A 138 3.84 -23.65 -11.21
CA LEU A 138 2.57 -24.26 -10.84
C LEU A 138 2.39 -24.18 -9.32
N ILE A 139 1.37 -23.44 -8.88
CA ILE A 139 1.02 -23.34 -7.46
C ILE A 139 0.17 -24.53 -7.05
N ASN A 140 -0.92 -24.79 -7.77
CA ASN A 140 -1.79 -25.93 -7.50
C ASN A 140 -2.80 -26.15 -8.63
N ARG A 141 -3.50 -27.29 -8.55
CA ARG A 141 -4.68 -27.62 -9.35
C ARG A 141 -5.93 -27.50 -8.50
N TYR A 142 -6.94 -26.81 -9.02
CA TYR A 142 -8.22 -26.59 -8.34
C TYR A 142 -9.39 -27.09 -9.16
N SER A 143 -10.44 -27.54 -8.47
CA SER A 143 -11.71 -27.90 -9.08
C SER A 143 -12.70 -26.73 -9.02
N CYS A 144 -13.21 -26.32 -10.17
CA CYS A 144 -14.37 -25.43 -10.26
C CYS A 144 -15.69 -26.14 -9.94
N TYR A 145 -15.69 -27.45 -9.68
CA TYR A 145 -16.94 -28.18 -9.48
C TYR A 145 -17.57 -27.86 -8.13
N SER A 146 -18.88 -27.65 -8.13
CA SER A 146 -19.72 -27.66 -6.93
C SER A 146 -21.17 -27.92 -7.34
N HIS A 147 -21.90 -28.75 -6.59
CA HIS A 147 -23.31 -29.03 -6.88
C HIS A 147 -24.18 -27.75 -6.83
N THR A 148 -23.85 -26.84 -5.91
CA THR A 148 -24.48 -25.52 -5.78
C THR A 148 -23.50 -24.41 -6.16
N ALA A 149 -23.97 -23.28 -6.68
CA ALA A 149 -23.11 -22.14 -6.99
C ALA A 149 -22.44 -21.58 -5.73
N ARG A 150 -21.10 -21.48 -5.73
CA ARG A 150 -20.30 -20.98 -4.61
C ARG A 150 -19.08 -20.21 -5.12
N SER A 151 -18.55 -19.33 -4.27
CA SER A 151 -17.25 -18.69 -4.48
C SER A 151 -16.36 -18.99 -3.29
N GLU A 152 -15.10 -19.30 -3.56
CA GLU A 152 -14.09 -19.65 -2.57
C GLU A 152 -12.92 -18.69 -2.70
N GLN A 153 -12.53 -18.04 -1.61
CA GLN A 153 -11.34 -17.18 -1.60
C GLN A 153 -10.12 -18.01 -1.20
N ILE A 154 -9.09 -17.98 -2.05
CA ILE A 154 -7.88 -18.76 -1.89
C ILE A 154 -6.70 -17.80 -1.87
N VAL A 155 -5.87 -17.91 -0.82
CA VAL A 155 -4.59 -17.18 -0.78
C VAL A 155 -3.60 -17.95 -1.63
N ILE A 156 -3.19 -17.36 -2.75
CA ILE A 156 -2.24 -17.96 -3.70
C ILE A 156 -0.81 -17.79 -3.20
N ALA A 157 -0.49 -16.60 -2.67
CA ALA A 157 0.83 -16.30 -2.14
C ALA A 157 0.74 -15.23 -1.05
N ARG A 158 1.69 -15.27 -0.11
CA ARG A 158 1.92 -14.26 0.92
C ARG A 158 3.36 -13.78 0.80
N ASN A 159 3.62 -12.55 1.25
CA ASN A 159 4.95 -11.95 1.22
C ASN A 159 5.57 -11.93 -0.18
N LEU A 160 4.76 -11.56 -1.18
CA LEU A 160 5.27 -11.36 -2.54
C LEU A 160 6.36 -10.30 -2.53
N SER A 161 7.46 -10.58 -3.22
CA SER A 161 8.58 -9.64 -3.35
C SER A 161 8.15 -8.35 -4.05
N LYS A 162 8.95 -7.29 -3.86
CA LYS A 162 8.71 -6.05 -4.60
C LYS A 162 9.01 -6.27 -6.08
N GLY A 163 8.13 -5.78 -6.96
CA GLY A 163 8.27 -5.87 -8.41
C GLY A 163 7.03 -6.45 -9.09
N SER A 164 7.20 -6.84 -10.35
CA SER A 164 6.13 -7.35 -11.20
C SER A 164 5.94 -8.86 -11.01
N HIS A 165 4.69 -9.27 -10.82
CA HIS A 165 4.27 -10.67 -10.69
C HIS A 165 3.16 -10.99 -11.67
N THR A 166 3.08 -12.24 -12.13
CA THR A 166 2.07 -12.71 -13.09
C THR A 166 1.29 -13.89 -12.53
N PHE A 167 0.00 -13.67 -12.30
CA PHE A 167 -0.95 -14.73 -12.00
C PHE A 167 -1.55 -15.29 -13.29
N LYS A 168 -1.71 -16.62 -13.39
CA LYS A 168 -2.34 -17.28 -14.52
C LYS A 168 -3.16 -18.49 -14.10
N ALA A 169 -4.33 -18.66 -14.69
CA ALA A 169 -5.16 -19.85 -14.53
C ALA A 169 -5.47 -20.49 -15.89
N VAL A 170 -5.30 -21.81 -15.99
CA VAL A 170 -5.40 -22.56 -17.25
C VAL A 170 -6.41 -23.69 -17.11
N HIS A 171 -7.39 -23.77 -18.03
CA HIS A 171 -8.40 -24.81 -18.02
C HIS A 171 -7.79 -26.18 -18.37
N ARG A 172 -8.07 -27.19 -17.56
CA ARG A 172 -7.58 -28.57 -17.72
C ARG A 172 -8.67 -29.59 -18.06
N GLY A 173 -9.91 -29.14 -18.28
CA GLY A 173 -11.01 -30.00 -18.69
C GLY A 173 -11.73 -30.64 -17.52
N ALA A 174 -12.19 -31.88 -17.69
CA ALA A 174 -13.02 -32.58 -16.71
C ALA A 174 -12.27 -32.86 -15.40
N ASP A 175 -12.97 -32.75 -14.27
CA ASP A 175 -12.51 -33.29 -13.00
C ASP A 175 -12.84 -34.80 -12.94
N PRO A 176 -11.84 -35.69 -12.80
CA PRO A 176 -12.07 -37.13 -12.77
C PRO A 176 -12.92 -37.58 -11.57
N ASN A 177 -13.05 -36.76 -10.53
CA ASN A 177 -13.88 -37.07 -9.37
C ASN A 177 -15.36 -36.73 -9.58
N VAL A 178 -15.70 -36.07 -10.69
CA VAL A 178 -17.09 -35.74 -11.05
C VAL A 178 -17.63 -36.86 -11.94
N LYS A 179 -18.58 -37.64 -11.39
CA LYS A 179 -19.16 -38.81 -12.07
C LYS A 179 -19.70 -38.50 -13.46
N GLU A 180 -20.43 -37.40 -13.59
CA GLU A 180 -21.03 -36.99 -14.85
C GLU A 180 -21.25 -35.48 -14.91
N TYR A 181 -21.00 -34.91 -16.08
CA TYR A 181 -21.31 -33.53 -16.39
C TYR A 181 -22.52 -33.47 -17.33
N LYS A 182 -23.55 -32.70 -16.96
CA LYS A 182 -24.72 -32.47 -17.84
C LYS A 182 -24.36 -31.80 -19.17
N THR A 183 -23.23 -31.09 -19.21
CA THR A 183 -22.72 -30.29 -20.34
C THR A 183 -21.21 -30.16 -20.21
N ALA A 184 -20.50 -29.79 -21.27
CA ALA A 184 -19.04 -29.73 -21.28
C ALA A 184 -18.44 -29.05 -20.02
N PRO A 185 -17.39 -29.65 -19.41
CA PRO A 185 -16.66 -29.08 -18.28
C PRO A 185 -16.17 -27.67 -18.59
N THR A 186 -16.25 -26.80 -17.60
CA THR A 186 -16.11 -25.36 -17.77
C THR A 186 -15.17 -24.79 -16.73
N MET A 187 -14.22 -23.96 -17.17
CA MET A 187 -13.51 -23.06 -16.27
C MET A 187 -14.32 -21.78 -16.09
N TYR A 188 -14.51 -21.37 -14.84
CA TYR A 188 -15.13 -20.10 -14.49
C TYR A 188 -14.07 -19.09 -14.04
N VAL A 189 -14.31 -17.83 -14.36
CA VAL A 189 -13.47 -16.71 -13.92
C VAL A 189 -14.20 -15.97 -12.80
N GLY A 190 -13.54 -15.86 -11.65
CA GLY A 190 -14.03 -15.18 -10.45
C GLY A 190 -13.62 -13.73 -10.35
#